data_AF-A0A7L4YIX0-F1
#
_entry.id   AF-A0A7L4YIX0-F1
#
_cell.length_a   1.000
_cell.length_b   1.000
_cell.length_c   1.000
_cell.angle_alpha   90.00
_cell.angle_beta   90.00
_cell.angle_gamma   90.00
#
_symmetry.space_group_name_H-M   'P 1'
#
loop_
_entity.id
_entity.type
_entity.pdbx_description
1 polymer ?
#
loop_
_entity_poly.entity_id
_entity_poly.type
_entity_poly.pdbx_seq_one_letter_code
_entity_poly.pdbx_strand_id
1 'polypeptide(L)'
;MAYPKQFDLAAIENVVFADDERWTKIADDYQVRNPNVQSTSDRAEAVITAMEQETPSATLLPGGPVTADDGHVFQAALNAIGSSGRSWSAFLRTRGTLADRFGAFTDPRSWSVGLADAEGRAFLADALGGWAKWWQAGQIRRWADRLSIGNSCADRLRAVYRAGTDWAAQHGQSLSVTEATLVLAARISITTKAWPAGGALDQPAREAIGEPAELKCPGMLLPIATEFLRNLGMPAFKPDRHICRLVCCWDHGLVEGMEPRARELAQIAGTTETSTVRLLQVALAGVALTPQEPGGDPRYNRADNLVWLLESKVVTKGKQCEVNYLIDR
;
A
#
# COMPACT_ATOMS: atom_id res chain seq x y z
N MET A 1 -18.46 -17.62 -3.81
CA MET A 1 -19.62 -16.98 -3.15
C MET A 1 -19.12 -15.74 -2.44
N ALA A 2 -19.87 -14.64 -2.49
CA ALA A 2 -19.54 -13.45 -1.70
C ALA A 2 -19.69 -13.77 -0.21
N TYR A 3 -18.79 -13.26 0.63
CA TYR A 3 -18.88 -13.39 2.09
C TYR A 3 -20.14 -12.65 2.59
N PRO A 4 -20.94 -13.18 3.53
CA PRO A 4 -22.27 -12.63 3.86
C PRO A 4 -22.26 -11.24 4.49
N LYS A 5 -21.11 -10.74 4.96
CA LYS A 5 -20.98 -9.39 5.52
C LYS A 5 -20.10 -8.50 4.65
N GLN A 6 -20.22 -7.20 4.88
CA GLN A 6 -19.35 -6.16 4.30
C GLN A 6 -19.21 -4.96 5.25
N PHE A 7 -18.24 -4.09 4.97
CA PHE A 7 -18.10 -2.80 5.66
C PHE A 7 -19.30 -1.90 5.35
N ASP A 8 -19.87 -1.30 6.39
CA ASP A 8 -20.80 -0.17 6.27
C ASP A 8 -20.00 1.12 6.06
N LEU A 9 -19.56 1.35 4.82
CA LEU A 9 -18.75 2.52 4.47
C LEU A 9 -19.50 3.83 4.76
N ALA A 10 -20.82 3.85 4.61
CA ALA A 10 -21.64 5.04 4.89
C ALA A 10 -21.65 5.36 6.39
N ALA A 11 -21.82 4.36 7.27
CA ALA A 11 -21.72 4.56 8.70
C ALA A 11 -20.31 4.97 9.14
N ILE A 12 -19.27 4.41 8.53
CA ILE A 12 -17.87 4.80 8.78
C ILE A 12 -17.65 6.26 8.37
N GLU A 13 -18.06 6.67 7.16
CA GLU A 13 -17.97 8.05 6.69
C GLU A 13 -18.69 9.00 7.65
N ASN A 14 -19.93 8.67 8.03
CA ASN A 14 -20.70 9.49 8.94
C ASN A 14 -20.00 9.65 10.29
N VAL A 15 -19.54 8.55 10.89
CA VAL A 15 -18.89 8.59 12.19
C VAL A 15 -17.57 9.34 12.14
N VAL A 16 -16.78 9.21 11.07
CA VAL A 16 -15.49 9.93 10.94
C VAL A 16 -15.72 11.42 10.71
N PHE A 17 -16.65 11.79 9.83
CA PHE A 17 -16.72 13.14 9.26
C PHE A 17 -17.91 14.00 9.71
N ALA A 18 -18.92 13.48 10.41
CA ALA A 18 -20.09 14.28 10.81
C ALA A 18 -19.79 15.28 11.94
N ASP A 19 -18.78 15.01 12.76
CA ASP A 19 -18.36 15.92 13.82
C ASP A 19 -17.51 17.06 13.26
N ASP A 20 -18.00 18.30 13.37
CA ASP A 20 -17.36 19.47 12.74
C ASP A 20 -16.01 19.84 13.35
N GLU A 21 -15.81 19.61 14.66
CA GLU A 21 -14.53 19.84 15.32
C GLU A 21 -13.48 18.85 14.77
N ARG A 22 -13.83 17.56 14.69
CA ARG A 22 -12.97 16.54 14.10
C ARG A 22 -12.74 16.78 12.61
N TRP A 23 -13.78 17.17 11.87
CA TRP A 23 -13.64 17.53 10.46
C TRP A 23 -12.64 18.66 10.29
N THR A 24 -12.74 19.74 11.06
CA THR A 24 -11.80 20.87 10.99
C THR A 24 -10.36 20.38 11.16
N LYS A 25 -10.11 19.53 12.15
CA LYS A 25 -8.78 18.94 12.38
C LYS A 25 -8.31 18.05 11.24
N ILE A 26 -9.20 17.22 10.68
CA ILE A 26 -8.88 16.38 9.53
C ILE A 26 -8.60 17.24 8.29
N ALA A 27 -9.43 18.24 8.01
CA ALA A 27 -9.25 19.15 6.89
C ALA A 27 -7.92 19.91 6.96
N ASP A 28 -7.49 20.30 8.16
CA ASP A 28 -6.15 20.86 8.40
C ASP A 28 -5.04 19.86 8.14
N ASP A 29 -5.19 18.66 8.69
CA ASP A 29 -4.19 17.58 8.57
C ASP A 29 -3.93 17.23 7.09
N TYR A 30 -4.97 17.21 6.27
CA TYR A 30 -4.88 16.83 4.85
C TYR A 30 -4.84 18.02 3.90
N GLN A 31 -4.88 19.26 4.40
CA GLN A 31 -4.88 20.51 3.62
C GLN A 31 -6.07 20.60 2.63
N VAL A 32 -7.25 20.14 3.05
CA VAL A 32 -8.49 20.07 2.23
C VAL A 32 -9.59 20.99 2.74
N ARG A 33 -9.22 22.12 3.37
CA ARG A 33 -10.20 23.13 3.79
C ARG A 33 -10.91 23.71 2.56
N ASN A 34 -12.11 23.21 2.29
CA ASN A 34 -12.97 23.71 1.24
C ASN A 34 -14.35 24.03 1.83
N PRO A 35 -14.80 25.30 1.80
CA PRO A 35 -16.09 25.70 2.37
C PRO A 35 -17.30 25.09 1.61
N ASN A 36 -17.10 24.55 0.41
CA ASN A 36 -18.15 23.92 -0.39
C ASN A 36 -18.33 22.42 -0.07
N VAL A 37 -17.49 21.85 0.80
CA VAL A 37 -17.58 20.44 1.21
C VAL A 37 -18.55 20.34 2.40
N GLN A 38 -19.79 19.94 2.12
CA GLN A 38 -20.87 19.95 3.12
C GLN A 38 -21.28 18.56 3.60
N SER A 39 -21.28 17.54 2.73
CA SER A 39 -21.66 16.18 3.15
C SER A 39 -20.47 15.38 3.69
N THR A 40 -20.74 14.36 4.50
CA THR A 40 -19.70 13.43 4.99
C THR A 40 -19.02 12.68 3.85
N SER A 41 -19.73 12.45 2.75
CA SER A 41 -19.19 11.79 1.57
C SER A 41 -18.24 12.71 0.79
N ASP A 42 -18.58 14.01 0.65
CA ASP A 42 -17.68 15.00 0.06
C ASP A 42 -16.41 15.18 0.92
N ARG A 43 -16.56 15.17 2.25
CA ARG A 43 -15.45 15.22 3.21
C ARG A 43 -14.53 14.01 3.05
N ALA A 44 -15.11 12.81 2.91
CA ALA A 44 -14.38 11.58 2.67
C ALA A 44 -13.61 11.62 1.34
N GLU A 45 -14.27 11.99 0.24
CA GLU A 45 -13.64 12.13 -1.07
C GLU A 45 -12.46 13.09 -1.00
N ALA A 46 -12.66 14.33 -0.51
CA ALA A 46 -11.61 15.32 -0.45
C ALA A 46 -10.34 14.80 0.27
N VAL A 47 -10.49 14.07 1.38
CA VAL A 47 -9.37 13.50 2.12
C VAL A 47 -8.69 12.36 1.36
N ILE A 48 -9.45 11.46 0.74
CA ILE A 48 -8.90 10.32 0.00
C ILE A 48 -8.22 10.82 -1.28
N THR A 49 -8.77 11.85 -1.96
CA THR A 49 -8.10 12.55 -3.07
C THR A 49 -6.76 13.11 -2.63
N ALA A 50 -6.71 13.77 -1.47
CA ALA A 50 -5.48 14.37 -0.92
C ALA A 50 -4.43 13.32 -0.47
N MET A 51 -4.84 12.07 -0.26
CA MET A 51 -3.91 10.96 -0.07
C MET A 51 -3.25 10.50 -1.39
N GLU A 52 -3.72 10.98 -2.55
CA GLU A 52 -3.24 10.60 -3.90
C GLU A 52 -3.42 9.10 -4.20
N GLN A 53 -4.53 8.51 -3.74
CA GLN A 53 -4.79 7.06 -3.83
C GLN A 53 -6.11 6.69 -4.52
N GLU A 54 -6.78 7.67 -5.15
CA GLU A 54 -8.17 7.55 -5.60
C GLU A 54 -8.43 6.85 -6.92
N THR A 55 -7.42 6.36 -7.63
CA THR A 55 -7.71 5.61 -8.85
C THR A 55 -6.71 4.50 -9.05
N PRO A 56 -7.15 3.28 -9.41
CA PRO A 56 -6.31 2.36 -10.13
C PRO A 56 -6.04 2.95 -11.51
N SER A 57 -5.15 3.94 -11.59
CA SER A 57 -4.31 4.03 -12.76
C SER A 57 -3.55 2.72 -12.75
N ALA A 58 -3.94 1.78 -13.58
CA ALA A 58 -3.29 0.48 -13.71
C ALA A 58 -1.88 0.64 -14.34
N THR A 59 -1.11 1.60 -13.83
CA THR A 59 0.12 2.16 -14.37
C THR A 59 1.21 1.10 -14.52
N LEU A 60 1.12 0.07 -13.68
CA LEU A 60 1.96 -1.11 -13.70
C LEU A 60 1.30 -2.33 -14.34
N LEU A 61 -0.02 -2.40 -14.53
CA LEU A 61 -0.61 -3.57 -15.17
C LEU A 61 -0.37 -3.54 -16.68
N PRO A 62 -0.16 -4.71 -17.33
CA PRO A 62 -0.11 -4.80 -18.78
C PRO A 62 -1.36 -4.20 -19.43
N GLY A 63 -1.19 -3.21 -20.32
CA GLY A 63 -2.29 -2.56 -21.03
C GLY A 63 -2.92 -1.35 -20.31
N GLY A 64 -2.38 -0.92 -19.16
CA GLY A 64 -2.80 0.33 -18.51
C GLY A 64 -2.45 1.60 -19.33
N PRO A 65 -3.20 2.70 -19.16
CA PRO A 65 -3.09 3.91 -19.99
C PRO A 65 -1.78 4.71 -19.79
N VAL A 66 -1.00 4.41 -18.76
CA VAL A 66 0.26 5.08 -18.44
C VAL A 66 1.27 4.00 -18.07
N THR A 67 2.41 3.92 -18.73
CA THR A 67 3.54 3.10 -18.25
C THR A 67 4.23 3.89 -17.14
N ALA A 68 4.12 3.46 -15.87
CA ALA A 68 4.86 4.09 -14.79
C ALA A 68 6.36 4.11 -15.16
N ASP A 69 6.96 5.29 -15.16
CA ASP A 69 8.41 5.46 -15.29
C ASP A 69 9.08 5.37 -13.90
N ASP A 70 10.41 5.35 -13.87
CA ASP A 70 11.17 5.27 -12.62
C ASP A 70 10.92 6.47 -11.69
N GLY A 71 10.50 7.62 -12.21
CA GLY A 71 10.10 8.77 -11.42
C GLY A 71 8.83 8.50 -10.61
N HIS A 72 7.80 7.93 -11.24
CA HIS A 72 6.58 7.52 -10.56
C HIS A 72 6.83 6.38 -9.56
N VAL A 73 7.70 5.42 -9.90
CA VAL A 73 8.13 4.37 -8.96
C VAL A 73 8.82 4.99 -7.74
N PHE A 74 9.69 5.97 -7.94
CA PHE A 74 10.36 6.66 -6.84
C PHE A 74 9.36 7.40 -5.95
N GLN A 75 8.44 8.19 -6.54
CA GLN A 75 7.40 8.90 -5.82
C GLN A 75 6.54 7.95 -4.98
N ALA A 76 6.11 6.83 -5.56
CA ALA A 76 5.31 5.83 -4.86
C ALA A 76 6.06 5.22 -3.66
N ALA A 77 7.35 4.90 -3.84
CA ALA A 77 8.18 4.35 -2.79
C ALA A 77 8.40 5.35 -1.66
N LEU A 78 8.63 6.61 -2.02
CA LEU A 78 8.84 7.70 -1.10
C LEU A 78 7.56 7.99 -0.29
N ASN A 79 6.37 8.00 -0.93
CA ASN A 79 5.09 8.16 -0.24
C ASN A 79 4.82 7.00 0.74
N ALA A 80 5.10 5.76 0.35
CA ALA A 80 4.89 4.58 1.21
C ALA A 80 5.84 4.56 2.42
N ILE A 81 7.13 4.85 2.21
CA ILE A 81 8.12 4.90 3.30
C ILE A 81 7.90 6.14 4.17
N GLY A 82 7.61 7.28 3.54
CA GLY A 82 7.40 8.58 4.17
C GLY A 82 6.16 8.63 5.04
N SER A 83 5.13 7.84 4.75
CA SER A 83 3.94 7.73 5.62
C SER A 83 4.06 6.65 6.71
N SER A 84 5.05 5.75 6.62
CA SER A 84 5.18 4.64 7.56
C SER A 84 5.56 5.10 8.97
N GLY A 85 4.85 4.58 9.98
CA GLY A 85 5.13 4.85 11.40
C GLY A 85 4.74 6.24 11.88
N ARG A 86 4.01 7.03 11.05
CA ARG A 86 3.52 8.38 11.37
C ARG A 86 2.13 8.64 10.76
N SER A 87 1.52 9.78 11.07
CA SER A 87 0.31 10.20 10.36
C SER A 87 0.68 10.66 8.94
N TRP A 88 -0.16 10.34 7.96
CA TRP A 88 0.00 10.81 6.58
C TRP A 88 0.12 12.34 6.51
N SER A 89 -0.69 13.04 7.31
CA SER A 89 -0.66 14.50 7.45
C SER A 89 0.69 15.08 7.86
N ALA A 90 1.43 14.39 8.73
CA ALA A 90 2.76 14.85 9.15
C ALA A 90 3.74 14.81 7.98
N PHE A 91 3.66 13.77 7.15
CA PHE A 91 4.48 13.66 5.96
C PHE A 91 4.10 14.71 4.91
N LEU A 92 2.80 14.89 4.63
CA LEU A 92 2.31 15.90 3.69
C LEU A 92 2.80 17.31 4.00
N ARG A 93 2.80 17.71 5.29
CA ARG A 93 3.30 19.04 5.71
C ARG A 93 4.76 19.29 5.37
N THR A 94 5.58 18.23 5.26
CA THR A 94 7.01 18.35 4.95
C THR A 94 7.30 18.25 3.45
N ARG A 95 6.30 17.88 2.64
CA ARG A 95 6.48 17.57 1.21
C ARG A 95 7.06 18.74 0.42
N GLY A 96 6.55 19.95 0.64
CA GLY A 96 7.06 21.17 -0.01
C GLY A 96 8.53 21.42 0.34
N THR A 97 8.86 21.42 1.63
CA THR A 97 10.24 21.58 2.11
C THR A 97 11.21 20.53 1.58
N LEU A 98 10.75 19.28 1.47
CA LEU A 98 11.53 18.20 0.87
C LEU A 98 11.73 18.42 -0.64
N ALA A 99 10.70 18.86 -1.36
CA ALA A 99 10.79 19.14 -2.78
C ALA A 99 11.71 20.34 -3.08
N ASP A 100 11.67 21.37 -2.24
CA ASP A 100 12.57 22.54 -2.36
C ASP A 100 14.04 22.14 -2.17
N ARG A 101 14.31 21.18 -1.26
CA ARG A 101 15.68 20.74 -0.97
C ARG A 101 16.21 19.71 -1.96
N PHE A 102 15.41 18.73 -2.36
CA PHE A 102 15.86 17.56 -3.12
C PHE A 102 15.34 17.50 -4.56
N GLY A 103 14.46 18.43 -4.94
CA GLY A 103 13.78 18.44 -6.24
C GLY A 103 12.46 17.68 -6.22
N ALA A 104 11.83 17.58 -7.40
CA ALA A 104 10.56 16.90 -7.58
C ALA A 104 10.61 15.45 -7.06
N PHE A 105 9.49 14.96 -6.53
CA PHE A 105 9.38 13.59 -6.00
C PHE A 105 9.44 12.52 -7.10
N THR A 106 9.40 12.94 -8.36
CA THR A 106 9.60 12.12 -9.55
C THR A 106 11.03 12.17 -10.11
N ASP A 107 11.97 12.85 -9.41
CA ASP A 107 13.37 12.98 -9.83
C ASP A 107 14.31 12.22 -8.87
N PRO A 108 14.44 10.87 -9.02
CA PRO A 108 15.32 10.08 -8.17
C PRO A 108 16.80 10.49 -8.28
N ARG A 109 17.22 11.16 -9.38
CA ARG A 109 18.61 11.57 -9.56
C ARG A 109 18.96 12.75 -8.66
N SER A 110 18.13 13.78 -8.62
CA SER A 110 18.33 14.92 -7.72
C SER A 110 18.31 14.49 -6.25
N TRP A 111 17.42 13.55 -5.91
CA TRP A 111 17.37 12.96 -4.57
C TRP A 111 18.61 12.12 -4.23
N SER A 112 19.14 11.32 -5.16
CA SER A 112 20.37 10.54 -4.95
C SER A 112 21.56 11.46 -4.64
N VAL A 113 21.71 12.53 -5.43
CA VAL A 113 22.76 13.55 -5.22
C VAL A 113 22.58 14.23 -3.86
N GLY A 114 21.37 14.71 -3.55
CA GLY A 114 21.09 15.42 -2.31
C GLY A 114 21.20 14.57 -1.04
N LEU A 115 21.10 13.24 -1.15
CA LEU A 115 21.22 12.30 -0.02
C LEU A 115 22.62 11.65 0.08
N ALA A 116 23.55 12.01 -0.81
CA ALA A 116 24.90 11.44 -0.84
C ALA A 116 25.69 11.77 0.43
N ASP A 117 25.54 12.98 0.97
CA ASP A 117 26.22 13.43 2.19
C ASP A 117 25.40 13.23 3.48
N ALA A 118 26.06 13.43 4.63
CA ALA A 118 25.43 13.26 5.94
C ALA A 118 24.41 14.35 6.27
N GLU A 119 24.58 15.56 5.73
CA GLU A 119 23.71 16.71 6.01
C GLU A 119 22.34 16.51 5.35
N GLY A 120 22.30 16.13 4.08
CA GLY A 120 21.06 15.83 3.37
C GLY A 120 20.30 14.67 4.02
N ARG A 121 21.01 13.63 4.48
CA ARG A 121 20.38 12.53 5.23
C ARG A 121 19.82 12.98 6.58
N ALA A 122 20.53 13.86 7.29
CA ALA A 122 20.05 14.43 8.55
C ALA A 122 18.80 15.28 8.32
N PHE A 123 18.83 16.15 7.32
CA PHE A 123 17.68 16.96 6.92
C PHE A 123 16.46 16.11 6.59
N LEU A 124 16.61 15.07 5.76
CA LEU A 124 15.53 14.15 5.43
C LEU A 124 15.01 13.44 6.69
N ALA A 125 15.90 12.92 7.53
CA ALA A 125 15.49 12.25 8.76
C ALA A 125 14.68 13.21 9.65
N ASP A 126 15.14 14.43 9.84
CA ASP A 126 14.44 15.42 10.68
C ASP A 126 13.09 15.83 10.10
N ALA A 127 12.99 16.02 8.79
CA ALA A 127 11.72 16.27 8.11
C ALA A 127 10.74 15.10 8.25
N LEU A 128 11.22 13.85 8.13
CA LEU A 128 10.39 12.66 8.35
C LEU A 128 9.95 12.55 9.82
N GLY A 129 10.82 12.83 10.78
CA GLY A 129 10.54 12.72 12.21
C GLY A 129 10.19 11.29 12.66
N GLY A 130 9.88 11.13 13.95
CA GLY A 130 9.56 9.81 14.53
C GLY A 130 10.78 8.90 14.76
N TRP A 131 10.52 7.72 15.32
CA TRP A 131 11.58 6.84 15.84
C TRP A 131 12.39 6.12 14.75
N ALA A 132 11.79 5.83 13.60
CA ALA A 132 12.44 5.11 12.48
C ALA A 132 13.09 6.04 11.44
N LYS A 133 13.16 7.35 11.70
CA LYS A 133 13.51 8.38 10.72
C LYS A 133 14.81 8.12 9.95
N TRP A 134 15.86 7.73 10.66
CA TRP A 134 17.18 7.46 10.05
C TRP A 134 17.16 6.22 9.16
N TRP A 135 16.46 5.18 9.60
CA TRP A 135 16.31 3.97 8.80
C TRP A 135 15.52 4.27 7.51
N GLN A 136 14.42 5.03 7.61
CA GLN A 136 13.59 5.45 6.47
C GLN A 136 14.36 6.34 5.49
N ALA A 137 15.11 7.33 5.99
CA ALA A 137 15.98 8.15 5.15
C ALA A 137 17.00 7.28 4.39
N GLY A 138 17.57 6.27 5.05
CA GLY A 138 18.44 5.28 4.42
C GLY A 138 17.74 4.43 3.34
N GLN A 139 16.47 4.05 3.53
CA GLN A 139 15.72 3.31 2.51
C GLN A 139 15.35 4.21 1.31
N ILE A 140 14.95 5.46 1.54
CA ILE A 140 14.66 6.45 0.49
C ILE A 140 15.91 6.70 -0.35
N ARG A 141 17.08 6.87 0.29
CA ARG A 141 18.36 6.97 -0.43
C ARG A 141 18.60 5.75 -1.32
N ARG A 142 18.41 4.53 -0.81
CA ARG A 142 18.60 3.31 -1.61
C ARG A 142 17.67 3.24 -2.81
N TRP A 143 16.45 3.75 -2.69
CA TRP A 143 15.53 3.90 -3.81
C TRP A 143 16.03 4.93 -4.83
N ALA A 144 16.44 6.11 -4.35
CA ALA A 144 17.00 7.16 -5.20
C ALA A 144 18.22 6.65 -5.99
N ASP A 145 19.19 6.02 -5.31
CA ASP A 145 20.40 5.45 -5.91
C ASP A 145 20.08 4.33 -6.91
N ARG A 146 19.07 3.48 -6.61
CA ARG A 146 18.63 2.40 -7.50
C ARG A 146 18.03 2.93 -8.80
N LEU A 147 17.24 4.00 -8.72
CA LEU A 147 16.48 4.53 -9.86
C LEU A 147 17.22 5.63 -10.63
N SER A 148 18.24 6.27 -10.03
CA SER A 148 19.02 7.34 -10.67
C SER A 148 19.88 6.86 -11.86
N ILE A 149 20.17 5.55 -11.90
CA ILE A 149 21.00 4.90 -12.93
C ILE A 149 20.18 4.32 -14.10
N GLY A 150 18.86 4.51 -14.13
CA GLY A 150 18.01 4.12 -15.26
C GLY A 150 17.74 2.62 -15.39
N ASN A 151 17.79 1.89 -14.28
CA ASN A 151 17.32 0.50 -14.24
C ASN A 151 15.80 0.51 -14.09
N SER A 152 15.07 0.31 -15.19
CA SER A 152 13.59 0.31 -15.24
C SER A 152 12.99 -0.63 -14.19
N CYS A 153 12.76 -0.09 -13.00
CA CYS A 153 12.24 -0.84 -11.87
C CYS A 153 10.76 -1.16 -12.11
N ALA A 154 10.07 -0.30 -12.85
CA ALA A 154 8.73 -0.56 -13.33
C ALA A 154 8.65 -1.85 -14.16
N ASP A 155 9.59 -2.08 -15.09
CA ASP A 155 9.61 -3.30 -15.90
C ASP A 155 9.94 -4.54 -15.06
N ARG A 156 10.83 -4.41 -14.07
CA ARG A 156 11.10 -5.50 -13.12
C ARG A 156 9.87 -5.86 -12.31
N LEU A 157 9.13 -4.87 -11.79
CA LEU A 157 7.88 -5.12 -11.06
C LEU A 157 6.83 -5.82 -11.94
N ARG A 158 6.70 -5.41 -13.22
CA ARG A 158 5.84 -6.08 -14.20
C ARG A 158 6.25 -7.52 -14.45
N ALA A 159 7.54 -7.77 -14.59
CA ALA A 159 8.07 -9.12 -14.81
C ALA A 159 7.81 -10.02 -13.60
N VAL A 160 8.00 -9.51 -12.38
CA VAL A 160 7.66 -10.24 -11.14
C VAL A 160 6.16 -10.52 -11.03
N TYR A 161 5.31 -9.54 -11.37
CA TYR A 161 3.86 -9.72 -11.38
C TYR A 161 3.45 -10.85 -12.33
N ARG A 162 3.94 -10.82 -13.58
CA ARG A 162 3.68 -11.86 -14.60
C ARG A 162 4.17 -13.23 -14.16
N ALA A 163 5.39 -13.30 -13.63
CA ALA A 163 5.94 -14.54 -13.09
C ALA A 163 5.04 -15.18 -12.02
N GLY A 164 4.44 -14.37 -11.14
CA GLY A 164 3.46 -14.83 -10.14
C GLY A 164 2.18 -15.38 -10.77
N THR A 165 1.61 -14.65 -11.73
CA THR A 165 0.39 -15.09 -12.41
C THR A 165 0.59 -16.33 -13.26
N ASP A 166 1.71 -16.42 -13.97
CA ASP A 166 2.04 -17.54 -14.85
C ASP A 166 2.33 -18.79 -14.03
N TRP A 167 3.07 -18.65 -12.91
CA TRP A 167 3.28 -19.76 -11.98
C TRP A 167 1.97 -20.29 -11.43
N ALA A 168 1.05 -19.41 -11.01
CA ALA A 168 -0.26 -19.81 -10.52
C ALA A 168 -1.05 -20.58 -11.59
N ALA A 169 -1.07 -20.07 -12.82
CA ALA A 169 -1.76 -20.71 -13.95
C ALA A 169 -1.19 -22.10 -14.27
N GLN A 170 0.13 -22.27 -14.25
CA GLN A 170 0.79 -23.56 -14.46
C GLN A 170 0.44 -24.61 -13.41
N HIS A 171 0.03 -24.16 -12.21
CA HIS A 171 -0.40 -25.02 -11.11
C HIS A 171 -1.94 -25.09 -10.98
N GLY A 172 -2.67 -24.73 -12.03
CA GLY A 172 -4.14 -24.83 -12.08
C GLY A 172 -4.86 -23.81 -11.19
N GLN A 173 -4.18 -22.74 -10.78
CA GLN A 173 -4.74 -21.66 -9.98
C GLN A 173 -4.99 -20.43 -10.85
N SER A 174 -6.04 -19.69 -10.51
CA SER A 174 -6.28 -18.35 -11.05
C SER A 174 -6.11 -17.32 -9.94
N LEU A 175 -5.49 -16.19 -10.26
CA LEU A 175 -5.37 -15.04 -9.36
C LEU A 175 -6.24 -13.91 -9.90
N SER A 176 -7.06 -13.33 -9.03
CA SER A 176 -7.59 -11.98 -9.28
C SER A 176 -6.45 -10.96 -9.32
N VAL A 177 -6.71 -9.78 -9.91
CA VAL A 177 -5.72 -8.68 -9.97
C VAL A 177 -5.26 -8.29 -8.55
N THR A 178 -6.18 -8.27 -7.59
CA THR A 178 -5.87 -7.96 -6.18
C THR A 178 -4.97 -9.04 -5.56
N GLU A 179 -5.25 -10.31 -5.78
CA GLU A 179 -4.40 -11.40 -5.27
C GLU A 179 -3.01 -11.39 -5.91
N ALA A 180 -2.92 -11.14 -7.22
CA ALA A 180 -1.65 -10.99 -7.92
C ALA A 180 -0.85 -9.77 -7.38
N THR A 181 -1.55 -8.68 -7.02
CA THR A 181 -0.93 -7.51 -6.35
C THR A 181 -0.40 -7.89 -4.96
N LEU A 182 -1.14 -8.69 -4.18
CA LEU A 182 -0.69 -9.17 -2.88
C LEU A 182 0.51 -10.13 -2.97
N VAL A 183 0.55 -11.00 -3.99
CA VAL A 183 1.70 -11.85 -4.31
C VAL A 183 2.92 -10.98 -4.64
N LEU A 184 2.76 -9.96 -5.50
CA LEU A 184 3.83 -9.01 -5.80
C LEU A 184 4.31 -8.28 -4.54
N ALA A 185 3.39 -7.79 -3.70
CA ALA A 185 3.71 -7.11 -2.45
C ALA A 185 4.53 -8.01 -1.52
N ALA A 186 4.11 -9.26 -1.34
CA ALA A 186 4.84 -10.25 -0.54
C ALA A 186 6.23 -10.52 -1.14
N ARG A 187 6.31 -10.69 -2.48
CA ARG A 187 7.57 -10.99 -3.17
C ARG A 187 8.61 -9.89 -3.02
N ILE A 188 8.22 -8.63 -3.16
CA ILE A 188 9.14 -7.49 -3.01
C ILE A 188 9.48 -7.19 -1.55
N SER A 189 8.84 -7.88 -0.59
CA SER A 189 9.07 -7.67 0.85
C SER A 189 10.06 -8.63 1.49
N ILE A 190 10.24 -9.81 0.90
CA ILE A 190 11.04 -10.89 1.46
C ILE A 190 12.45 -10.93 0.85
N THR A 191 13.40 -11.52 1.57
CA THR A 191 14.79 -11.71 1.12
C THR A 191 15.02 -13.07 0.44
N THR A 192 13.98 -13.89 0.24
CA THR A 192 14.18 -15.25 -0.25
C THR A 192 14.63 -15.26 -1.71
N LYS A 193 15.77 -15.92 -1.96
CA LYS A 193 16.44 -15.91 -3.26
C LYS A 193 15.79 -16.81 -4.31
N ALA A 194 14.90 -17.72 -3.92
CA ALA A 194 14.29 -18.67 -4.85
C ALA A 194 12.81 -18.34 -5.05
N TRP A 195 12.38 -18.36 -6.32
CA TRP A 195 10.99 -18.67 -6.65
C TRP A 195 10.70 -20.12 -6.19
N PRO A 196 9.46 -20.49 -5.84
CA PRO A 196 9.14 -21.84 -5.35
C PRO A 196 9.79 -22.95 -6.19
N ALA A 197 10.39 -23.93 -5.49
CA ALA A 197 11.03 -25.08 -6.12
C ALA A 197 10.03 -25.80 -7.05
N GLY A 198 10.39 -25.94 -8.33
CA GLY A 198 9.53 -26.53 -9.37
C GLY A 198 9.04 -25.54 -10.43
N GLY A 199 9.00 -24.23 -10.11
CA GLY A 199 8.72 -23.19 -11.09
C GLY A 199 10.02 -22.61 -11.65
N ALA A 200 10.64 -23.27 -12.64
CA ALA A 200 11.69 -22.61 -13.38
C ALA A 200 11.04 -21.44 -14.14
N LEU A 201 11.25 -20.21 -13.66
CA LEU A 201 11.04 -19.02 -14.50
C LEU A 201 11.80 -19.26 -15.81
N ASP A 202 11.15 -19.02 -16.94
CA ASP A 202 11.83 -19.12 -18.22
C ASP A 202 12.97 -18.11 -18.31
N GLN A 203 13.90 -18.33 -19.25
CA GLN A 203 15.07 -17.47 -19.40
C GLN A 203 14.69 -15.98 -19.60
N PRO A 204 13.68 -15.63 -20.44
CA PRO A 204 13.22 -14.25 -20.56
C PRO A 204 12.72 -13.63 -19.25
N ALA A 205 11.94 -14.36 -18.44
CA ALA A 205 11.47 -13.86 -17.15
C ALA A 205 12.63 -13.66 -16.17
N ARG A 206 13.62 -14.56 -16.15
CA ARG A 206 14.82 -14.39 -15.31
C ARG A 206 15.61 -13.14 -15.69
N GLU A 207 15.82 -12.92 -16.99
CA GLU A 207 16.54 -11.76 -17.51
C GLU A 207 15.80 -10.45 -17.19
N ALA A 208 14.47 -10.43 -17.36
CA ALA A 208 13.65 -9.26 -17.06
C ALA A 208 13.56 -8.95 -15.55
N ILE A 209 13.58 -9.98 -14.70
CA ILE A 209 13.50 -9.82 -13.24
C ILE A 209 14.87 -9.42 -12.64
N GLY A 210 15.96 -9.96 -13.19
CA GLY A 210 17.31 -9.78 -12.68
C GLY A 210 17.65 -10.73 -11.52
N GLU A 211 18.76 -10.44 -10.83
CA GLU A 211 19.28 -11.30 -9.76
C GLU A 211 18.36 -11.34 -8.53
N PRO A 212 18.14 -12.50 -7.88
CA PRO A 212 17.20 -12.60 -6.77
C PRO A 212 17.50 -11.71 -5.56
N ALA A 213 18.77 -11.34 -5.34
CA ALA A 213 19.17 -10.41 -4.29
C ALA A 213 18.62 -8.99 -4.52
N GLU A 214 18.22 -8.66 -5.76
CA GLU A 214 17.71 -7.35 -6.15
C GLU A 214 16.18 -7.26 -6.05
N LEU A 215 15.48 -8.36 -5.79
CA LEU A 215 14.01 -8.40 -5.75
C LEU A 215 13.43 -7.72 -4.53
N LYS A 216 14.10 -7.82 -3.38
CA LYS A 216 13.68 -7.12 -2.18
C LYS A 216 13.80 -5.62 -2.40
N CYS A 217 12.68 -4.93 -2.28
CA CYS A 217 12.66 -3.48 -2.39
C CYS A 217 13.09 -2.83 -1.05
N PRO A 218 13.92 -1.77 -1.08
CA PRO A 218 14.37 -1.10 0.14
C PRO A 218 13.20 -0.63 1.01
N GLY A 219 13.18 -1.00 2.29
CA GLY A 219 12.17 -0.57 3.26
C GLY A 219 10.77 -1.15 3.08
N MET A 220 10.55 -2.02 2.11
CA MET A 220 9.23 -2.57 1.80
C MET A 220 8.94 -3.80 2.65
N LEU A 221 8.46 -3.62 3.87
CA LEU A 221 7.74 -4.73 4.55
C LEU A 221 6.34 -4.85 3.97
N LEU A 222 5.68 -6.01 4.08
CA LEU A 222 4.41 -6.29 3.38
C LEU A 222 3.37 -5.15 3.47
N PRO A 223 3.06 -4.54 4.63
CA PRO A 223 2.10 -3.43 4.67
C PRO A 223 2.57 -2.17 3.92
N ILE A 224 3.88 -1.90 3.92
CA ILE A 224 4.48 -0.78 3.18
C ILE A 224 4.54 -1.11 1.68
N ALA A 225 4.84 -2.36 1.32
CA ALA A 225 4.81 -2.83 -0.05
C ALA A 225 3.40 -2.74 -0.66
N THR A 226 2.37 -3.09 0.11
CA THR A 226 0.98 -2.91 -0.30
C THR A 226 0.65 -1.44 -0.54
N GLU A 227 1.06 -0.54 0.37
CA GLU A 227 0.90 0.90 0.18
C GLU A 227 1.62 1.41 -1.07
N PHE A 228 2.85 0.95 -1.28
CA PHE A 228 3.66 1.30 -2.45
C PHE A 228 2.95 0.92 -3.76
N LEU A 229 2.40 -0.29 -3.85
CA LEU A 229 1.67 -0.73 -5.04
C LEU A 229 0.34 0.03 -5.20
N ARG A 230 -0.33 0.39 -4.11
CA ARG A 230 -1.53 1.26 -4.14
C ARG A 230 -1.20 2.65 -4.68
N ASN A 231 -0.06 3.23 -4.28
CA ASN A 231 0.44 4.51 -4.82
C ASN A 231 0.82 4.41 -6.32
N LEU A 232 1.01 3.20 -6.84
CA LEU A 232 1.19 2.92 -8.28
C LEU A 232 -0.14 2.61 -9.00
N GLY A 233 -1.26 2.70 -8.27
CA GLY A 233 -2.61 2.44 -8.74
C GLY A 233 -2.92 0.95 -8.93
N MET A 234 -2.25 0.06 -8.21
CA MET A 234 -2.65 -1.34 -8.15
C MET A 234 -3.69 -1.56 -7.03
N PRO A 235 -4.71 -2.41 -7.25
CA PRO A 235 -5.73 -2.68 -6.24
C PRO A 235 -5.15 -3.56 -5.13
N ALA A 236 -5.21 -3.06 -3.89
CA ALA A 236 -4.88 -3.87 -2.72
C ALA A 236 -5.53 -3.32 -1.45
N PHE A 237 -5.67 -4.20 -0.46
CA PHE A 237 -6.09 -3.85 0.90
C PHE A 237 -4.89 -4.01 1.84
N LYS A 238 -4.53 -2.98 2.59
CA LYS A 238 -3.27 -2.92 3.34
C LYS A 238 -3.43 -3.49 4.75
N PRO A 239 -2.69 -4.54 5.12
CA PRO A 239 -2.80 -5.14 6.44
C PRO A 239 -1.90 -4.41 7.46
N ASP A 240 -2.11 -3.11 7.68
CA ASP A 240 -1.33 -2.40 8.70
C ASP A 240 -1.84 -2.67 10.13
N ARG A 241 -1.17 -2.13 11.14
CA ARG A 241 -1.56 -2.36 12.54
C ARG A 241 -2.96 -1.81 12.89
N HIS A 242 -3.45 -0.79 12.19
CA HIS A 242 -4.75 -0.18 12.43
C HIS A 242 -5.84 -1.09 11.86
N ILE A 243 -5.66 -1.50 10.60
CA ILE A 243 -6.51 -2.47 9.92
C ILE A 243 -6.55 -3.81 10.65
N CYS A 244 -5.39 -4.39 10.98
CA CYS A 244 -5.31 -5.66 11.71
C CYS A 244 -6.11 -5.64 13.01
N ARG A 245 -6.07 -4.53 13.76
CA ARG A 245 -6.78 -4.42 15.04
C ARG A 245 -8.30 -4.37 14.86
N LEU A 246 -8.81 -3.64 13.86
CA LEU A 246 -10.24 -3.57 13.59
C LEU A 246 -10.76 -4.88 12.98
N VAL A 247 -10.17 -5.34 11.88
CA VAL A 247 -10.66 -6.52 11.14
C VAL A 247 -10.58 -7.79 11.99
N CYS A 248 -9.47 -8.01 12.72
CA CYS A 248 -9.37 -9.18 13.61
C CYS A 248 -10.34 -9.12 14.79
N CYS A 249 -10.77 -7.93 15.20
CA CYS A 249 -11.77 -7.80 16.25
C CYS A 249 -13.18 -8.03 15.71
N TRP A 250 -13.53 -7.42 14.58
CA TRP A 250 -14.89 -7.45 14.05
C TRP A 250 -15.30 -8.80 13.47
N ASP A 251 -14.37 -9.54 12.86
CA ASP A 251 -14.64 -10.88 12.34
C ASP A 251 -13.39 -11.78 12.37
N HIS A 252 -13.03 -12.24 13.57
CA HIS A 252 -11.90 -13.16 13.76
C HIS A 252 -12.07 -14.45 12.94
N GLY A 253 -13.30 -14.99 12.88
CA GLY A 253 -13.61 -16.21 12.14
C GLY A 253 -13.33 -16.08 10.64
N LEU A 254 -13.67 -14.93 10.03
CA LEU A 254 -13.29 -14.63 8.65
C LEU A 254 -11.77 -14.63 8.46
N VAL A 255 -11.03 -13.94 9.33
CA VAL A 255 -9.57 -13.83 9.20
C VAL A 255 -8.90 -15.21 9.29
N GLU A 256 -9.28 -16.04 10.26
CA GLU A 256 -8.77 -17.41 10.37
C GLU A 256 -9.18 -18.25 9.15
N GLY A 257 -10.41 -18.09 8.66
CA GLY A 257 -10.89 -18.75 7.44
C GLY A 257 -10.09 -18.42 6.18
N MET A 258 -9.35 -17.31 6.14
CA MET A 258 -8.47 -16.92 5.02
C MET A 258 -7.11 -17.64 5.04
N GLU A 259 -6.78 -18.42 6.08
CA GLU A 259 -5.47 -19.07 6.21
C GLU A 259 -5.06 -19.90 4.98
N PRO A 260 -5.91 -20.81 4.44
CA PRO A 260 -5.50 -21.67 3.34
C PRO A 260 -5.09 -20.86 2.12
N ARG A 261 -5.90 -19.87 1.73
CA ARG A 261 -5.62 -19.00 0.59
C ARG A 261 -4.41 -18.10 0.83
N ALA A 262 -4.27 -17.55 2.04
CA ALA A 262 -3.10 -16.75 2.40
C ALA A 262 -1.79 -17.54 2.30
N ARG A 263 -1.80 -18.83 2.69
CA ARG A 263 -0.64 -19.72 2.54
C ARG A 263 -0.31 -20.01 1.08
N GLU A 264 -1.32 -20.23 0.24
CA GLU A 264 -1.12 -20.37 -1.21
C GLU A 264 -0.46 -19.12 -1.80
N LEU A 265 -0.99 -17.92 -1.52
CA LEU A 265 -0.41 -16.66 -2.03
C LEU A 265 1.02 -16.44 -1.52
N ALA A 266 1.29 -16.74 -0.24
CA ALA A 266 2.63 -16.69 0.32
C ALA A 266 3.58 -17.66 -0.40
N GLN A 267 3.11 -18.88 -0.68
CA GLN A 267 3.86 -19.88 -1.43
C GLN A 267 4.18 -19.38 -2.84
N ILE A 268 3.22 -18.84 -3.59
CA ILE A 268 3.48 -18.25 -4.92
C ILE A 268 4.56 -17.16 -4.84
N ALA A 269 4.50 -16.30 -3.81
CA ALA A 269 5.51 -15.28 -3.57
C ALA A 269 6.90 -15.83 -3.16
N GLY A 270 7.01 -17.13 -2.88
CA GLY A 270 8.26 -17.78 -2.49
C GLY A 270 8.58 -17.65 -1.01
N THR A 271 7.56 -17.63 -0.14
CA THR A 271 7.74 -17.61 1.32
C THR A 271 6.75 -18.51 2.04
N THR A 272 7.15 -18.98 3.22
CA THR A 272 6.30 -19.72 4.16
C THR A 272 6.25 -19.03 5.53
N GLU A 273 6.77 -17.80 5.63
CA GLU A 273 6.82 -17.05 6.89
C GLU A 273 5.43 -16.79 7.46
N THR A 274 5.20 -17.23 8.70
CA THR A 274 3.90 -17.09 9.38
C THR A 274 3.43 -15.64 9.50
N SER A 275 4.35 -14.69 9.68
CA SER A 275 4.04 -13.26 9.74
C SER A 275 3.47 -12.75 8.41
N THR A 276 4.06 -13.17 7.28
CA THR A 276 3.57 -12.84 5.94
C THR A 276 2.20 -13.46 5.70
N VAL A 277 2.03 -14.74 6.04
CA VAL A 277 0.72 -15.43 5.94
C VAL A 277 -0.33 -14.69 6.76
N ARG A 278 -0.02 -14.28 7.99
CA ARG A 278 -0.97 -13.57 8.85
C ARG A 278 -1.43 -12.23 8.25
N LEU A 279 -0.50 -11.47 7.70
CA LEU A 279 -0.83 -10.19 7.06
C LEU A 279 -1.65 -10.41 5.78
N LEU A 280 -1.35 -11.45 5.00
CA LEU A 280 -2.16 -11.82 3.83
C LEU A 280 -3.57 -12.26 4.22
N GLN A 281 -3.77 -12.97 5.34
CA GLN A 281 -5.11 -13.29 5.86
C GLN A 281 -5.94 -12.02 6.08
N VAL A 282 -5.35 -11.03 6.75
CA VAL A 282 -6.03 -9.76 7.05
C VAL A 282 -6.32 -8.99 5.76
N ALA A 283 -5.37 -8.94 4.81
CA ALA A 283 -5.59 -8.29 3.52
C ALA A 283 -6.75 -8.94 2.75
N LEU A 284 -6.78 -10.28 2.67
CA LEU A 284 -7.86 -11.04 2.03
C LEU A 284 -9.21 -10.84 2.73
N ALA A 285 -9.22 -10.81 4.06
CA ALA A 285 -10.42 -10.50 4.82
C ALA A 285 -10.94 -9.08 4.53
N GLY A 286 -10.06 -8.08 4.47
CA GLY A 286 -10.42 -6.72 4.08
C GLY A 286 -10.99 -6.62 2.66
N VAL A 287 -10.39 -7.35 1.70
CA VAL A 287 -10.93 -7.50 0.34
C VAL A 287 -12.33 -8.12 0.36
N ALA A 288 -12.52 -9.20 1.12
CA ALA A 288 -13.81 -9.90 1.24
C ALA A 288 -14.90 -9.05 1.92
N LEU A 289 -14.51 -8.16 2.84
CA LEU A 289 -15.42 -7.23 3.52
C LEU A 289 -15.67 -5.95 2.71
N THR A 290 -14.91 -5.68 1.64
CA THR A 290 -15.13 -4.49 0.82
C THR A 290 -16.42 -4.65 -0.02
N PRO A 291 -17.36 -3.68 0.04
CA PRO A 291 -18.53 -3.67 -0.81
C PRO A 291 -18.16 -3.71 -2.30
N GLN A 292 -18.94 -4.45 -3.08
CA GLN A 292 -18.79 -4.49 -4.54
C GLN A 292 -19.79 -3.51 -5.13
N GLU A 293 -19.35 -2.48 -5.85
CA GLU A 293 -20.28 -1.53 -6.48
C GLU A 293 -20.82 -2.08 -7.81
N PRO A 294 -22.10 -1.82 -8.13
CA PRO A 294 -22.65 -2.09 -9.46
C PRO A 294 -21.87 -1.28 -10.50
N GLY A 295 -21.07 -1.94 -11.35
CA GLY A 295 -20.20 -1.27 -12.33
C GLY A 295 -18.73 -1.69 -12.30
N GLY A 296 -18.32 -2.48 -11.30
CA GLY A 296 -17.22 -3.43 -11.48
C GLY A 296 -15.85 -3.07 -10.89
N ASP A 297 -15.63 -1.86 -10.38
CA ASP A 297 -14.36 -1.52 -9.71
C ASP A 297 -14.53 -1.43 -8.20
N PRO A 298 -14.20 -2.51 -7.45
CA PRO A 298 -14.18 -2.45 -6.00
C PRO A 298 -13.18 -1.39 -5.52
N ARG A 299 -13.68 -0.41 -4.77
CA ARG A 299 -12.88 0.70 -4.21
C ARG A 299 -12.08 0.25 -2.97
N TYR A 300 -11.23 -0.77 -3.11
CA TYR A 300 -10.42 -1.29 -2.00
C TYR A 300 -9.61 -0.19 -1.31
N ASN A 301 -9.02 0.72 -2.10
CA ASN A 301 -8.28 1.86 -1.56
C ASN A 301 -9.15 2.79 -0.71
N ARG A 302 -10.40 3.04 -1.14
CA ARG A 302 -11.36 3.85 -0.38
C ARG A 302 -11.72 3.16 0.93
N ALA A 303 -12.10 1.88 0.87
CA ALA A 303 -12.48 1.12 2.04
C ALA A 303 -11.33 1.04 3.05
N ASP A 304 -10.12 0.74 2.59
CA ASP A 304 -8.91 0.73 3.41
C ASP A 304 -8.67 2.09 4.09
N ASN A 305 -8.70 3.18 3.33
CA ASN A 305 -8.46 4.53 3.86
C ASN A 305 -9.52 4.96 4.88
N LEU A 306 -10.80 4.62 4.64
CA LEU A 306 -11.88 4.90 5.58
C LEU A 306 -11.74 4.10 6.88
N VAL A 307 -11.46 2.80 6.79
CA VAL A 307 -11.24 1.94 7.97
C VAL A 307 -9.99 2.39 8.74
N TRP A 308 -8.93 2.81 8.04
CA TRP A 308 -7.74 3.37 8.66
C TRP A 308 -8.01 4.72 9.36
N LEU A 309 -8.78 5.62 8.73
CA LEU A 309 -9.20 6.90 9.32
C LEU A 309 -10.07 6.69 10.55
N LEU A 310 -10.98 5.71 10.51
CA LEU A 310 -11.81 5.34 11.65
C LEU A 310 -10.96 4.97 12.86
N GLU A 311 -9.99 4.07 12.73
CA GLU A 311 -9.12 3.69 13.86
C GLU A 311 -8.30 4.89 14.34
N SER A 312 -7.69 5.63 13.41
CA SER A 312 -6.74 6.68 13.74
C SER A 312 -7.38 7.93 14.36
N LYS A 313 -8.68 8.17 14.10
CA LYS A 313 -9.38 9.40 14.53
C LYS A 313 -10.55 9.15 15.48
N VAL A 314 -11.15 7.96 15.50
CA VAL A 314 -12.37 7.68 16.27
C VAL A 314 -12.19 6.47 17.19
N VAL A 315 -12.03 5.29 16.62
CA VAL A 315 -11.98 4.01 17.35
C VAL A 315 -10.53 3.64 17.64
N THR A 316 -9.87 4.49 18.42
CA THR A 316 -8.45 4.36 18.74
C THR A 316 -8.14 3.13 19.61
N LYS A 317 -6.85 2.88 19.86
CA LYS A 317 -6.37 1.75 20.66
C LYS A 317 -7.13 1.54 21.98
N GLY A 318 -7.70 0.36 22.14
CA GLY A 318 -8.47 -0.06 23.32
C GLY A 318 -9.97 -0.11 23.07
N LYS A 319 -10.47 0.55 22.02
CA LYS A 319 -11.90 0.69 21.72
C LYS A 319 -12.38 -0.12 20.51
N GLN A 320 -11.48 -0.86 19.85
CA GLN A 320 -11.76 -1.51 18.56
C GLN A 320 -12.95 -2.47 18.58
N CYS A 321 -13.23 -3.05 19.74
CA CYS A 321 -14.27 -4.04 19.93
C CYS A 321 -15.57 -3.49 20.53
N GLU A 322 -15.63 -2.19 20.80
CA GLU A 322 -16.82 -1.54 21.36
C GLU A 322 -17.89 -1.29 20.29
N VAL A 323 -17.47 -1.11 19.03
CA VAL A 323 -18.36 -0.83 17.89
C VAL A 323 -17.93 -1.66 16.70
N ASN A 324 -18.90 -2.25 16.00
CA ASN A 324 -18.71 -3.05 14.79
C ASN A 324 -19.42 -2.37 13.62
N TYR A 325 -18.69 -2.13 12.52
CA TYR A 325 -19.20 -1.49 11.30
C TYR A 325 -19.37 -2.50 10.15
N LEU A 326 -19.68 -3.75 10.49
CA LEU A 326 -20.04 -4.78 9.53
C LEU A 326 -21.57 -4.92 9.45
N ILE A 327 -22.09 -4.96 8.23
CA ILE A 327 -23.50 -5.20 7.92
C ILE A 327 -23.63 -6.44 7.04
N ASP A 328 -24.81 -7.06 7.06
CA ASP A 328 -25.14 -8.13 6.12
C ASP A 328 -25.26 -7.57 4.69
N ARG A 329 -24.88 -8.38 3.70
CA ARG A 329 -24.93 -8.03 2.27
C ARG A 329 -26.32 -8.14 1.67
#